data_AF-A0AAP4FE34-F1
#
_entry.id   AF-A0AAP4FE34-F1
#
_cell.length_a   1.000
_cell.length_b   1.000
_cell.length_c   1.000
_cell.angle_alpha   90.00
_cell.angle_beta   90.00
_cell.angle_gamma   90.00
#
_symmetry.space_group_name_H-M   'P 1'
#
loop_
_entity.id
_entity.type
_entity.pdbx_description
1 polymer ?
#
loop_
_entity_poly.entity_id
_entity_poly.type
_entity_poly.pdbx_seq_one_letter_code
_entity_poly.pdbx_strand_id
1 'polypeptide(L)' 'FIELLKRTWTSTEPFDFHGAHYRVEHAFSAIRPQQKPHIPVYFGGSSEAALKVAGKQADVFMLWGEPLAQAAETIS' A
#
# COMPACT_ATOMS: atom_id res chain seq x y z
N PHE A 1 6.43 -3.45 -3.15
CA PHE A 1 6.51 -3.68 -1.70
C PHE A 1 5.13 -3.78 -1.06
N ILE A 2 4.28 -2.73 -1.13
CA ILE A 2 2.95 -2.72 -0.47
C ILE A 2 2.10 -3.94 -0.86
N GLU A 3 2.11 -4.33 -2.14
CA GLU A 3 1.42 -5.54 -2.60
C GLU A 3 1.89 -6.82 -1.89
N LEU A 4 3.20 -7.06 -1.84
CA LEU A 4 3.79 -8.20 -1.12
C LEU A 4 3.44 -8.16 0.37
N LEU A 5 3.45 -6.97 0.98
CA LEU A 5 3.09 -6.77 2.38
C LEU A 5 1.61 -7.13 2.63
N LYS A 6 0.69 -6.59 1.83
CA LYS A 6 -0.75 -6.90 1.91
C LYS A 6 -0.98 -8.39 1.72
N ARG A 7 -0.34 -9.03 0.73
CA ARG A 7 -0.45 -10.48 0.50
C ARG A 7 0.07 -11.31 1.67
N THR A 8 1.14 -10.87 2.32
CA THR A 8 1.66 -11.53 3.54
C THR A 8 0.65 -11.51 4.69
N TRP A 9 -0.14 -10.44 4.81
CA TRP A 9 -1.18 -10.33 5.84
C TRP A 9 -2.46 -11.09 5.53
N THR A 10 -2.80 -11.24 4.26
CA THR A 10 -4.11 -11.76 3.84
C THR A 10 -4.07 -13.20 3.36
N SER A 11 -2.93 -13.73 2.90
CA SER A 11 -2.85 -15.09 2.38
C SER A 11 -3.10 -16.12 3.49
N THR A 12 -3.97 -17.08 3.21
CA THR A 12 -4.26 -18.23 4.09
C THR A 12 -3.34 -19.42 3.83
N GLU A 13 -2.60 -19.39 2.72
CA GLU A 13 -1.68 -20.45 2.29
C GLU A 13 -0.32 -19.84 1.92
N PRO A 14 0.78 -20.63 1.92
CA PRO A 14 2.07 -20.19 1.42
C PRO A 14 1.99 -19.72 -0.04
N PHE A 15 2.77 -18.70 -0.40
CA PHE A 15 2.75 -18.16 -1.75
C PHE A 15 4.14 -17.72 -2.22
N ASP A 16 4.30 -17.71 -3.54
CA ASP A 16 5.46 -17.12 -4.21
C ASP A 16 5.11 -15.72 -4.71
N PHE A 17 6.10 -14.83 -4.72
CA PHE A 17 5.97 -13.48 -5.25
C PHE A 17 7.26 -13.08 -5.97
N HIS A 18 7.17 -12.86 -7.27
CA HIS A 18 8.29 -12.48 -8.13
C HIS A 18 7.99 -11.12 -8.76
N GLY A 19 8.33 -10.05 -8.05
CA GLY A 19 8.22 -8.68 -8.54
C GLY A 19 9.57 -8.13 -9.01
N ALA A 20 9.54 -6.92 -9.57
CA ALA A 20 10.74 -6.27 -10.12
C ALA A 20 11.88 -6.07 -9.10
N HIS A 21 11.55 -5.92 -7.82
CA HIS A 21 12.53 -5.64 -6.75
C HIS A 21 12.57 -6.71 -5.65
N TYR A 22 11.56 -7.57 -5.57
CA TYR A 22 11.43 -8.55 -4.50
C TYR A 22 11.06 -9.89 -5.11
N ARG A 23 11.82 -10.92 -4.72
CA ARG A 23 11.51 -12.30 -5.03
C ARG A 23 11.50 -13.10 -3.74
N VAL A 24 10.36 -13.72 -3.43
CA VAL A 24 10.20 -14.63 -2.30
C VAL A 24 9.49 -15.89 -2.76
N GLU A 25 9.92 -17.02 -2.20
CA GLU A 25 9.36 -18.35 -2.45
C GLU A 25 8.80 -18.89 -1.13
N HIS A 26 7.65 -19.56 -1.17
CA HIS A 26 6.94 -20.15 -0.04
C HIS A 26 6.75 -19.19 1.15
N ALA A 27 6.47 -17.91 0.87
CA ALA A 27 6.21 -16.92 1.89
C ALA A 27 4.91 -17.25 2.63
N PHE A 28 4.99 -17.37 3.95
CA PHE A 28 3.85 -17.58 4.81
C PHE A 28 4.09 -16.92 6.16
N SER A 29 3.16 -16.09 6.61
CA SER A 29 3.13 -15.65 8.01
C SER A 29 2.27 -16.63 8.79
N ALA A 30 2.58 -16.92 10.05
CA ALA A 30 1.64 -17.55 10.99
C ALA A 30 0.84 -16.51 11.79
N ILE A 31 1.36 -15.29 11.88
CA ILE A 31 0.76 -14.18 12.61
C ILE A 31 -0.11 -13.36 11.65
N ARG A 32 -1.34 -13.04 12.07
CA ARG A 32 -2.28 -12.24 11.27
C ARG A 32 -2.62 -10.94 12.00
N PRO A 33 -2.80 -9.82 11.26
CA PRO A 33 -3.40 -8.64 11.83
C PRO A 33 -4.81 -8.93 12.35
N GLN A 34 -5.16 -8.31 13.46
CA GLN A 34 -6.52 -8.33 14.01
C GLN A 34 -7.49 -7.55 13.12
N GLN A 35 -7.03 -6.43 12.54
CA GLN A 35 -7.81 -5.56 11.65
C GLN A 35 -8.16 -6.28 10.34
N LYS A 36 -9.39 -6.03 9.85
CA LYS A 36 -9.90 -6.56 8.58
C LYS A 36 -10.16 -5.41 7.58
N PRO A 37 -9.90 -5.60 6.27
CA PRO A 37 -9.30 -6.80 5.67
C PRO A 37 -7.80 -6.94 5.96
N HIS A 38 -7.11 -5.85 6.25
CA HIS A 38 -5.70 -5.79 6.66
C HIS A 38 -5.43 -4.50 7.44
N ILE A 39 -4.18 -4.28 7.89
CA ILE A 39 -3.74 -3.01 8.49
C ILE A 39 -3.87 -1.89 7.44
N PRO A 40 -4.49 -0.74 7.75
CA PRO A 40 -4.58 0.37 6.81
C PRO A 40 -3.19 0.91 6.42
N VAL A 41 -2.97 1.12 5.14
CA VAL A 41 -1.74 1.67 4.57
C VAL A 41 -1.93 3.15 4.29
N TYR A 42 -1.21 3.98 5.03
CA TYR A 42 -1.14 5.42 4.83
C TYR A 42 0.03 5.73 3.90
N PHE A 43 -0.20 6.60 2.91
CA PHE A 43 0.81 6.98 1.95
C PHE A 43 0.80 8.49 1.73
N GLY A 44 1.98 9.09 1.64
CA GLY A 44 2.15 10.52 1.36
C GLY A 44 3.22 10.73 0.30
N GLY A 45 3.09 11.80 -0.46
CA GLY A 45 4.04 12.17 -1.52
C GLY A 45 3.32 12.81 -2.71
N SER A 46 3.92 13.87 -3.27
CA SER A 46 3.32 14.70 -4.31
C SER A 46 3.86 14.46 -5.72
N SER A 47 4.74 13.45 -5.91
CA SER A 47 5.20 13.09 -7.25
C SER A 47 4.16 12.29 -8.02
N GLU A 48 4.16 12.38 -9.35
CA GLU A 48 3.22 11.61 -10.20
C GLU A 48 3.34 10.09 -9.94
N ALA A 49 4.56 9.60 -9.71
CA ALA A 49 4.80 8.21 -9.34
C ALA A 49 4.21 7.86 -7.96
N ALA A 50 4.32 8.77 -6.98
CA ALA A 50 3.73 8.60 -5.66
C ALA A 50 2.20 8.55 -5.72
N LEU A 51 1.57 9.43 -6.49
CA LEU A 51 0.12 9.45 -6.70
C LEU A 51 -0.38 8.16 -7.36
N LYS A 52 0.34 7.64 -8.36
CA LYS A 52 0.02 6.33 -9.00
C LYS A 52 0.09 5.16 -8.02
N VAL A 53 1.06 5.16 -7.10
CA VAL A 53 1.17 4.11 -6.07
C VAL A 53 0.08 4.27 -5.03
N ALA A 54 -0.17 5.50 -4.56
CA ALA A 54 -1.22 5.80 -3.60
C ALA A 54 -2.59 5.33 -4.11
N GLY A 55 -2.98 5.73 -5.31
CA GLY A 55 -4.29 5.37 -5.89
C GLY A 55 -4.48 3.87 -6.12
N LYS A 56 -3.41 3.09 -6.28
CA LYS A 56 -3.50 1.64 -6.47
C LYS A 56 -3.44 0.82 -5.18
N GLN A 57 -2.77 1.32 -4.14
CA GLN A 57 -2.31 0.47 -3.03
C GLN A 57 -2.53 1.07 -1.64
N ALA A 58 -2.70 2.39 -1.51
CA ALA A 58 -2.94 3.03 -0.22
C ALA A 58 -4.42 3.02 0.15
N ASP A 59 -4.71 2.95 1.44
CA ASP A 59 -6.06 3.06 1.98
C ASP A 59 -6.36 4.51 2.40
N VAL A 60 -5.32 5.29 2.76
CA VAL A 60 -5.43 6.71 3.09
C VAL A 60 -4.28 7.48 2.45
N PHE A 61 -4.58 8.56 1.74
CA PHE A 61 -3.59 9.50 1.22
C PHE A 61 -3.44 10.71 2.14
N MET A 62 -2.22 10.98 2.56
CA MET A 62 -1.89 12.10 3.44
C MET A 62 -1.46 13.31 2.61
N LEU A 63 -2.34 14.30 2.54
CA LEU A 63 -2.03 15.59 1.92
C LEU A 63 -1.13 16.41 2.85
N TRP A 64 -0.26 17.21 2.23
CA TRP A 64 0.46 18.25 2.95
C TRP A 64 -0.53 19.35 3.37
N GLY A 65 -0.19 20.11 4.42
CA GLY A 65 -1.01 21.22 4.94
C GLY A 65 -1.02 22.44 4.01
N GLU A 66 -1.29 22.23 2.74
CA GLU A 66 -1.39 23.25 1.70
C GLU A 66 -2.76 23.94 1.74
N PRO A 67 -2.87 25.20 1.27
CA PRO A 67 -4.16 25.87 1.12
C PRO A 67 -5.18 25.02 0.35
N LEU A 68 -6.46 25.10 0.73
CA LEU A 68 -7.54 24.25 0.19
C LEU A 68 -7.58 24.18 -1.35
N ALA A 69 -7.25 25.29 -2.03
CA ALA A 69 -7.20 25.37 -3.48
C ALA A 69 -6.13 24.43 -4.10
N GLN A 70 -4.95 24.32 -3.48
CA GLN A 70 -3.87 23.43 -3.93
C GLN A 70 -4.17 21.97 -3.60
N ALA A 71 -4.83 21.70 -2.47
CA ALA A 71 -5.28 20.35 -2.12
C ALA A 71 -6.28 19.80 -3.16
N ALA A 72 -7.17 20.65 -3.69
CA ALA A 72 -8.15 20.26 -4.70
C ALA A 72 -7.50 19.80 -6.03
N GLU A 73 -6.40 20.43 -6.45
CA GLU A 73 -5.65 20.03 -7.64
C GLU A 73 -5.02 18.62 -7.50
N THR A 74 -4.73 18.18 -6.28
CA THR A 74 -4.10 16.87 -6.01
C THR A 74 -5.11 15.70 -6.02
N ILE A 75 -6.39 15.99 -5.79
CA ILE A 75 -7.44 14.96 -5.62
C ILE A 75 -8.37 14.86 -6.85
N SER A 76 -8.31 15.84 -7.76
CA SER A 76 -9.10 15.88 -9.00
C SER A 76 -8.55 14.94 -10.07
#